data_AF-X1DRW5-F1
#
_entry.id   AF-X1DRW5-F1
#
_cell.length_a   1.000
_cell.length_b   1.000
_cell.length_c   1.000
_cell.angle_alpha   90.00
_cell.angle_beta   90.00
_cell.angle_gamma   90.00
#
_symmetry.space_group_name_H-M   'P 1'
#
loop_
_entity.id
_entity.type
_entity.pdbx_description
1 polymer ?
#
loop_
_entity_poly.entity_id
_entity_poly.type
_entity_poly.pdbx_seq_one_letter_code
_entity_poly.pdbx_strand_id
1 'polypeptide(L)'
;KIPFQDEQVSVILVPPPGKDASAIDEESLSLYGAAVEAASWHLIRAKVPISKLVEIVENVAGVSYIRLSLTPLPGSVTSEGVALTNADEYQSAGYEGQNTKVAVIDLGFNELEMVQNAGELPSNVITKDFTGTGLTRGSNHGTKIA
;
A
#
# COMPACT_ATOMS: atom_id res chain seq x y z
N LYS A 1 -14.41 -4.75 13.20
CA LYS A 1 -15.23 -3.54 13.46
C LYS A 1 -14.75 -2.46 12.50
N ILE A 2 -15.65 -1.80 11.77
CA ILE A 2 -15.26 -0.70 10.87
C ILE A 2 -14.78 0.46 11.75
N PRO A 3 -13.54 0.93 11.59
CA PRO A 3 -13.08 2.09 12.33
C PRO A 3 -13.78 3.34 11.79
N PHE A 4 -14.51 4.03 12.65
CA PHE A 4 -15.06 5.36 12.38
C PHE A 4 -14.76 6.26 13.59
N GLN A 5 -14.51 7.53 13.32
CA GLN A 5 -14.21 8.56 14.31
C GLN A 5 -15.04 9.79 13.99
N ASP A 6 -15.67 10.41 14.99
CA ASP A 6 -16.47 11.62 14.84
C ASP A 6 -17.54 11.51 13.73
N GLU A 7 -18.24 10.37 13.66
CA GLU A 7 -19.24 10.03 12.62
C GLU A 7 -18.70 10.00 11.18
N GLN A 8 -17.38 9.99 11.01
CA GLN A 8 -16.70 9.84 9.73
C GLN A 8 -16.01 8.49 9.60
N VAL A 9 -15.93 8.00 8.37
CA VAL A 9 -15.23 6.77 8.00
C VAL A 9 -14.23 7.05 6.88
N SER A 10 -13.03 6.49 6.98
CA SER A 10 -12.05 6.54 5.89
C SER A 10 -12.36 5.44 4.89
N VAL A 11 -12.61 5.85 3.64
CA VAL A 11 -13.06 4.98 2.54
C VAL A 11 -12.23 5.21 1.29
N ILE A 12 -12.33 4.26 0.37
CA ILE A 12 -11.79 4.33 -0.97
C ILE A 12 -12.93 4.60 -1.94
N LEU A 13 -12.82 5.70 -2.69
CA LEU A 13 -13.67 5.99 -3.84
C LEU A 13 -13.05 5.42 -5.10
N VAL A 14 -13.85 4.68 -5.86
CA VAL A 14 -13.41 3.97 -7.07
C VAL A 14 -14.05 4.61 -8.29
N PRO A 15 -13.27 5.04 -9.31
CA PRO A 15 -13.82 5.56 -10.54
C PRO A 15 -14.39 4.46 -11.44
N PRO A 16 -15.21 4.80 -12.46
CA PRO A 16 -15.69 3.84 -13.44
C PRO A 16 -14.55 3.07 -14.14
N PRO A 17 -14.79 1.83 -14.60
CA PRO A 17 -13.81 1.08 -15.37
C PRO A 17 -13.24 1.88 -16.55
N GLY A 18 -11.92 1.85 -16.71
CA GLY A 18 -11.22 2.60 -17.77
C GLY A 18 -11.05 4.09 -17.49
N LYS A 19 -11.47 4.58 -16.32
CA LYS A 19 -11.17 5.94 -15.82
C LYS A 19 -10.16 5.89 -14.69
N ASP A 20 -9.51 7.02 -14.47
CA ASP A 20 -8.60 7.25 -13.36
C ASP A 20 -9.26 8.14 -12.29
N ALA A 21 -8.55 8.38 -11.19
CA ALA A 21 -9.05 9.14 -10.05
C ALA A 21 -9.45 10.58 -10.42
N SER A 22 -8.86 11.17 -11.47
CA SER A 22 -9.19 12.54 -11.90
C SER A 22 -10.61 12.68 -12.45
N ALA A 23 -11.28 11.56 -12.76
CA ALA A 23 -12.69 11.56 -13.14
C ALA A 23 -13.62 11.88 -11.97
N ILE A 24 -13.18 11.70 -10.73
CA ILE A 24 -13.97 11.96 -9.53
C ILE A 24 -13.98 13.47 -9.26
N ASP A 25 -15.18 14.04 -9.14
CA ASP A 25 -15.35 15.45 -8.81
C ASP A 25 -15.04 15.73 -7.32
N GLU A 26 -13.79 16.06 -7.03
CA GLU A 26 -13.31 16.36 -5.68
C GLU A 26 -13.95 17.63 -5.06
N GLU A 27 -14.38 18.60 -5.87
CA GLU A 27 -15.07 19.79 -5.38
C GLU A 27 -16.44 19.38 -4.82
N SER A 28 -17.20 18.58 -5.58
CA SER A 28 -18.46 18.01 -5.10
C SER A 28 -18.28 17.15 -3.84
N LEU A 29 -17.22 16.34 -3.74
CA LEU A 29 -16.91 15.60 -2.51
C LEU A 29 -16.80 16.53 -1.30
N SER A 30 -16.10 17.65 -1.44
CA SER A 30 -15.93 18.62 -0.35
C SER A 30 -17.24 19.26 0.09
N LEU A 31 -18.19 19.49 -0.83
CA LEU A 31 -19.53 20.01 -0.51
C LEU A 31 -20.36 19.03 0.33
N TYR A 32 -20.11 17.72 0.20
CA TYR A 32 -20.68 16.68 1.06
C TYR A 32 -19.91 16.48 2.37
N GLY A 33 -18.92 17.33 2.65
CA GLY A 33 -18.09 17.25 3.85
C GLY A 33 -17.05 16.14 3.83
N ALA A 34 -16.78 15.55 2.65
CA ALA A 34 -15.69 14.60 2.50
C ALA A 34 -14.34 15.33 2.42
N ALA A 35 -13.34 14.79 3.10
CA ALA A 35 -11.97 15.30 3.10
C ALA A 35 -11.05 14.27 2.44
N VAL A 36 -10.47 14.62 1.28
CA VAL A 36 -9.49 13.79 0.58
C VAL A 36 -8.20 13.68 1.42
N GLU A 37 -7.81 12.45 1.75
CA GLU A 37 -6.60 12.15 2.54
C GLU A 37 -5.42 11.76 1.66
N ALA A 38 -5.69 11.08 0.54
CA ALA A 38 -4.68 10.70 -0.45
C ALA A 38 -5.32 10.38 -1.80
N ALA A 39 -4.61 10.68 -2.88
CA ALA A 39 -4.97 10.27 -4.23
C ALA A 39 -3.83 9.47 -4.86
N SER A 40 -4.20 8.44 -5.60
CA SER A 40 -3.32 7.71 -6.52
C SER A 40 -3.83 7.91 -7.94
N TRP A 41 -3.14 7.35 -8.94
CA TRP A 41 -3.69 7.35 -10.31
C TRP A 41 -5.09 6.74 -10.33
N HIS A 42 -5.34 5.65 -9.60
CA HIS A 42 -6.57 4.87 -9.79
C HIS A 42 -7.66 5.10 -8.74
N LEU A 43 -7.30 5.63 -7.56
CA LEU A 43 -8.17 5.62 -6.38
C LEU A 43 -7.98 6.89 -5.54
N ILE A 44 -9.07 7.34 -4.91
CA ILE A 44 -9.05 8.38 -3.88
C ILE A 44 -9.35 7.73 -2.53
N ARG A 45 -8.57 8.06 -1.50
CA ARG A 45 -8.89 7.80 -0.09
C ARG A 45 -9.40 9.09 0.53
N ALA A 46 -10.56 9.04 1.17
CA ALA A 46 -11.16 10.19 1.83
C ALA A 46 -11.83 9.81 3.15
N LYS A 47 -11.84 10.74 4.10
CA LYS A 47 -12.75 10.72 5.25
C LYS A 47 -14.11 11.25 4.82
N VAL A 48 -15.15 10.47 5.05
CA VAL A 48 -16.51 10.77 4.62
C VAL A 48 -17.46 10.67 5.80
N PRO A 49 -18.35 11.66 6.02
CA PRO A 49 -19.45 11.52 6.98
C PRO A 49 -20.32 10.30 6.62
N ILE A 50 -20.59 9.42 7.59
CA ILE A 50 -21.35 8.18 7.34
C ILE A 50 -22.72 8.50 6.75
N SER A 51 -23.35 9.58 7.20
CA SER A 51 -24.65 10.07 6.73
C SER A 51 -24.66 10.56 5.28
N LYS A 52 -23.50 10.68 4.62
CA LYS A 52 -23.34 11.19 3.25
C LYS A 52 -22.86 10.15 2.24
N LEU A 53 -22.62 8.91 2.68
CA LEU A 53 -22.10 7.86 1.81
C LEU A 53 -23.03 7.56 0.62
N VAL A 54 -24.35 7.55 0.85
CA VAL A 54 -25.34 7.27 -0.21
C VAL A 54 -25.42 8.44 -1.18
N GLU A 55 -25.56 9.68 -0.67
CA GLU A 55 -25.67 10.85 -1.54
C GLU A 55 -24.40 11.07 -2.39
N ILE A 56 -23.21 10.76 -1.85
CA ILE A 56 -21.96 10.87 -2.62
C ILE A 56 -21.97 9.90 -3.81
N VAL A 57 -22.35 8.64 -3.60
CA VAL A 57 -22.38 7.65 -4.69
C VAL A 57 -23.42 8.01 -5.76
N GLU A 58 -24.55 8.59 -5.35
CA GLU A 58 -25.63 8.94 -6.28
C GLU A 58 -25.37 10.23 -7.05
N ASN A 59 -24.68 11.20 -6.45
CA ASN A 59 -24.64 12.58 -6.98
C ASN A 59 -23.23 13.08 -7.35
N VAL A 60 -22.16 12.45 -6.87
CA VAL A 60 -20.79 12.88 -7.23
C VAL A 60 -20.36 12.23 -8.54
N ALA A 61 -20.09 13.06 -9.54
CA ALA A 61 -19.64 12.60 -10.84
C ALA A 61 -18.32 11.81 -10.72
N GLY A 62 -18.25 10.71 -11.47
CA GLY A 62 -17.04 9.89 -11.53
C GLY A 62 -16.83 8.95 -10.36
N VAL A 63 -17.72 8.88 -9.37
CA VAL A 63 -17.73 7.81 -8.37
C VAL A 63 -18.52 6.62 -8.92
N SER A 64 -17.88 5.45 -9.03
CA SER A 64 -18.56 4.20 -9.38
C SER A 64 -19.09 3.49 -8.14
N TYR A 65 -18.26 3.37 -7.11
CA TYR A 65 -18.65 2.82 -5.81
C TYR A 65 -17.65 3.22 -4.73
N ILE A 66 -18.08 3.07 -3.47
CA ILE A 66 -17.26 3.30 -2.28
C ILE A 66 -17.01 1.95 -1.60
N ARG A 67 -15.78 1.75 -1.11
CA ARG A 67 -15.43 0.58 -0.30
C ARG A 67 -14.49 0.95 0.84
N LEU A 68 -14.35 0.06 1.81
CA LEU A 68 -13.30 0.17 2.82
C LEU A 68 -11.91 -0.13 2.21
N SER A 69 -10.88 0.34 2.90
CA SER A 69 -9.50 -0.07 2.63
C SER A 69 -9.37 -1.59 2.80
N LEU A 70 -8.60 -2.22 1.92
CA LEU A 70 -8.28 -3.64 2.05
C LEU A 70 -7.19 -3.82 3.11
N THR A 71 -7.33 -4.83 3.95
CA THR A 71 -6.31 -5.20 4.91
C THR A 71 -5.44 -6.30 4.31
N PRO A 72 -4.13 -6.07 4.08
CA PRO A 72 -3.23 -7.14 3.67
C PRO A 72 -3.13 -8.18 4.78
N LEU A 73 -3.15 -9.46 4.41
CA LEU A 73 -2.93 -10.57 5.32
C LEU A 73 -1.55 -11.18 5.00
N PRO A 74 -0.63 -11.28 5.98
CA PRO A 74 0.68 -11.85 5.72
C PRO A 74 0.55 -13.33 5.36
N GLY A 75 1.33 -13.78 4.38
CA GLY A 75 1.53 -15.21 4.15
C GLY A 75 2.28 -15.83 5.32
N SER A 76 1.96 -17.09 5.67
CA SER A 76 2.58 -17.78 6.82
C SER A 76 3.62 -18.82 6.41
N VAL A 77 3.98 -18.90 5.13
CA VAL A 77 4.85 -19.95 4.61
C VAL A 77 6.26 -19.42 4.47
N THR A 78 7.18 -19.96 5.27
CA THR A 78 8.61 -19.86 5.03
C THR A 78 9.00 -20.94 4.01
N SER A 79 9.59 -20.54 2.89
CA SER A 79 10.05 -21.47 1.86
C SER A 79 11.48 -21.15 1.41
N GLU A 80 12.27 -22.19 1.18
CA GLU A 80 13.59 -22.08 0.55
C GLU A 80 13.45 -22.20 -0.97
N GLY A 81 13.29 -21.05 -1.64
CA GLY A 81 12.99 -21.00 -3.07
C GLY A 81 14.22 -21.11 -4.00
N VAL A 82 15.43 -20.85 -3.49
CA VAL A 82 16.64 -20.70 -4.32
C VAL A 82 16.92 -21.95 -5.15
N ALA A 83 17.12 -23.10 -4.48
CA ALA A 83 17.38 -24.37 -5.16
C ALA A 83 16.15 -24.88 -5.94
N LEU A 84 14.93 -24.62 -5.46
CA LEU A 84 13.70 -25.05 -6.14
C LEU A 84 13.43 -24.31 -7.46
N THR A 85 14.00 -23.11 -7.61
CA THR A 85 13.89 -22.29 -8.82
C THR A 85 15.16 -22.32 -9.67
N ASN A 86 16.17 -23.11 -9.28
CA ASN A 86 17.52 -23.13 -9.85
C ASN A 86 18.18 -21.74 -9.88
N ALA A 87 17.83 -20.85 -8.95
CA ALA A 87 18.40 -19.50 -8.90
C ALA A 87 19.90 -19.53 -8.58
N ASP A 88 20.37 -20.55 -7.87
CA ASP A 88 21.78 -20.82 -7.57
C ASP A 88 22.63 -21.04 -8.83
N GLU A 89 22.08 -21.65 -9.88
CA GLU A 89 22.78 -21.80 -11.17
C GLU A 89 23.03 -20.44 -11.84
N TYR A 90 22.03 -19.54 -11.82
CA TYR A 90 22.17 -18.18 -12.35
C TYR A 90 23.18 -17.36 -11.54
N GLN A 91 23.10 -17.43 -10.22
CA GLN A 91 24.04 -16.76 -9.32
C GLN A 91 25.48 -17.26 -9.56
N SER A 92 25.67 -18.58 -9.69
CA SER A 92 26.96 -19.19 -9.98
C SER A 92 27.52 -18.80 -11.35
N ALA A 93 26.64 -18.50 -12.31
CA ALA A 93 27.01 -17.96 -13.62
C ALA A 93 27.22 -16.43 -13.63
N GLY A 94 27.13 -15.78 -12.46
CA GLY A 94 27.34 -14.35 -12.29
C GLY A 94 26.12 -13.48 -12.60
N TYR A 95 24.91 -14.05 -12.67
CA TYR A 95 23.65 -13.31 -12.84
C TYR A 95 22.96 -13.16 -11.48
N GLU A 96 23.20 -12.04 -10.81
CA GLU A 96 22.77 -11.79 -9.43
C GLU A 96 21.70 -10.68 -9.34
N GLY A 97 21.18 -10.22 -10.49
CA GLY A 97 20.20 -9.12 -10.56
C GLY A 97 20.84 -7.74 -10.70
N GLN A 98 22.04 -7.67 -11.28
CA GLN A 98 22.76 -6.41 -11.46
C GLN A 98 21.89 -5.37 -12.19
N ASN A 99 22.02 -4.10 -11.80
CA ASN A 99 21.26 -2.96 -12.33
C ASN A 99 19.72 -3.06 -12.18
N THR A 100 19.23 -3.97 -11.34
CA THR A 100 17.80 -4.11 -11.06
C THR A 100 17.43 -3.46 -9.74
N LYS A 101 16.26 -2.82 -9.67
CA LYS A 101 15.68 -2.30 -8.43
C LYS A 101 14.43 -3.10 -8.08
N VAL A 102 14.37 -3.61 -6.86
CA VAL A 102 13.20 -4.33 -6.33
C VAL A 102 12.58 -3.48 -5.23
N ALA A 103 11.28 -3.23 -5.33
CA ALA A 103 10.51 -2.59 -4.27
C ALA A 103 9.75 -3.66 -3.48
N VAL A 104 10.06 -3.80 -2.20
CA VAL A 104 9.36 -4.70 -1.28
C VAL A 104 8.32 -3.89 -0.51
N ILE A 105 7.04 -4.28 -0.61
CA ILE A 105 5.92 -3.63 0.09
C ILE A 105 5.40 -4.63 1.12
N ASP A 106 5.68 -4.36 2.40
CA ASP A 106 5.38 -5.28 3.49
C ASP A 106 4.83 -4.53 4.72
N LEU A 107 4.49 -5.28 5.77
CA LEU A 107 3.92 -4.80 7.02
C LEU A 107 4.95 -4.11 7.94
N GLY A 108 6.25 -4.22 7.62
CA GLY A 108 7.32 -3.56 8.35
C GLY A 108 8.69 -4.13 8.03
N PHE A 109 9.72 -3.38 8.39
CA PHE A 109 11.13 -3.72 8.21
C PHE A 109 11.91 -3.59 9.53
N ASN A 110 11.37 -4.13 10.62
CA ASN A 110 12.15 -4.26 11.85
C ASN A 110 13.43 -5.09 11.59
N GLU A 111 14.53 -4.81 12.27
CA GLU A 111 15.87 -5.41 12.03
C GLU A 111 16.58 -4.95 10.74
N LEU A 112 16.04 -3.99 9.97
CA LEU A 112 16.69 -3.48 8.74
C LEU A 112 18.17 -3.07 8.95
N GLU A 113 18.46 -2.31 10.00
CA GLU A 113 19.84 -1.88 10.30
C GLU A 113 20.76 -3.08 10.60
N MET A 114 20.23 -4.14 11.22
CA MET A 114 20.98 -5.35 11.53
C MET A 114 21.41 -6.07 10.25
N VAL A 115 20.48 -6.31 9.32
CA VAL A 115 20.79 -7.01 8.06
C VAL A 115 21.66 -6.17 7.14
N GLN A 116 21.57 -4.84 7.20
CA GLN A 116 22.50 -3.94 6.51
C GLN A 116 23.91 -4.03 7.07
N ASN A 117 24.05 -4.07 8.41
CA ASN A 117 25.35 -4.24 9.06
C ASN A 117 25.96 -5.64 8.81
N ALA A 118 25.12 -6.66 8.61
CA ALA A 118 25.55 -7.99 8.20
C ALA A 118 25.94 -8.07 6.70
N GLY A 119 25.61 -7.05 5.90
CA GLY A 119 25.87 -7.02 4.46
C GLY A 119 24.87 -7.82 3.63
N GLU A 120 23.76 -8.27 4.22
CA GLU A 120 22.69 -8.99 3.51
C GLU A 120 21.85 -8.03 2.65
N LEU A 121 21.66 -6.80 3.13
CA LEU A 121 21.03 -5.72 2.37
C LEU A 121 22.00 -4.55 2.16
N PRO A 122 21.92 -3.84 1.02
CA PRO A 122 22.78 -2.70 0.77
C PRO A 122 22.44 -1.54 1.73
N SER A 123 23.46 -0.78 2.13
CA SER A 123 23.29 0.36 3.06
C SER A 123 22.52 1.54 2.46
N ASN A 124 22.35 1.57 1.13
CA ASN A 124 21.73 2.66 0.38
C ASN A 124 20.29 2.35 -0.10
N VAL A 125 19.57 1.43 0.56
CA VAL A 125 18.15 1.21 0.26
C VAL A 125 17.35 2.51 0.40
N ILE A 126 16.40 2.71 -0.51
CA ILE A 126 15.47 3.84 -0.45
C ILE A 126 14.24 3.37 0.33
N THR A 127 13.92 4.08 1.41
CA THR A 127 12.79 3.72 2.27
C THR A 127 11.66 4.72 2.18
N LYS A 128 10.43 4.24 2.34
CA LYS A 128 9.23 5.08 2.45
C LYS A 128 8.23 4.41 3.39
N ASP A 129 7.86 5.13 4.45
CA ASP A 129 6.79 4.70 5.36
C ASP A 129 5.46 5.36 4.95
N PHE A 130 4.46 4.54 4.61
CA PHE A 130 3.09 4.96 4.31
C PHE A 130 2.11 4.72 5.46
N THR A 131 2.58 4.16 6.58
CA THR A 131 1.77 3.89 7.79
C THR A 131 1.76 5.09 8.73
N GLY A 132 2.82 5.92 8.71
CA GLY A 132 3.00 7.03 9.66
C GLY A 132 3.35 6.58 11.08
N THR A 133 3.59 5.28 11.28
CA THR A 133 3.91 4.69 12.60
C THR A 133 5.40 4.37 12.79
N GLY A 134 6.17 4.38 11.69
CA GLY A 134 7.59 4.08 11.63
C GLY A 134 7.88 2.78 10.87
N LEU A 135 8.70 2.84 9.83
CA LEU A 135 9.07 1.70 8.97
C LEU A 135 9.56 0.46 9.75
N THR A 136 10.39 0.69 10.76
CA THR A 136 11.05 -0.36 11.55
C THR A 136 10.34 -0.68 12.86
N ARG A 137 9.18 -0.06 13.11
CA ARG A 137 8.38 -0.25 14.34
C ARG A 137 7.30 -1.33 14.19
N GLY A 138 7.06 -1.78 12.95
CA GLY A 138 6.15 -2.88 12.63
C GLY A 138 6.81 -4.25 12.73
N SER A 139 6.38 -5.15 11.85
CA SER A 139 6.91 -6.51 11.73
C SER A 139 8.36 -6.54 11.22
N ASN A 140 9.10 -7.63 11.46
CA ASN A 140 10.34 -7.95 10.71
C ASN A 140 10.08 -8.78 9.44
N HIS A 141 8.81 -9.03 9.09
CA HIS A 141 8.43 -9.82 7.92
C HIS A 141 9.05 -9.26 6.64
N GLY A 142 8.93 -7.95 6.38
CA GLY A 142 9.54 -7.33 5.19
C GLY A 142 11.06 -7.47 5.14
N THR A 143 11.74 -7.44 6.29
CA THR A 143 13.19 -7.66 6.37
C THR A 143 13.59 -9.09 6.01
N LYS A 144 12.72 -10.08 6.26
CA LYS A 144 12.96 -11.49 5.89
C LYS A 144 12.59 -11.82 4.45
N ILE A 145 11.78 -10.96 3.82
CA ILE A 145 11.39 -11.07 2.41
C ILE A 145 12.39 -10.36 1.49
N ALA A 146 12.99 -9.27 1.97
CA ALA A 146 14.01 -8.50 1.27
C ALA A 146 15.37 -9.19 1.30
#